data_AF-A2FKQ3-F1
#
_entry.id   AF-A2FKQ3-F1
#
_cell.length_a   1.000
_cell.length_b   1.000
_cell.length_c   1.000
_cell.angle_alpha   90.00
_cell.angle_beta   90.00
_cell.angle_gamma   90.00
#
_symmetry.space_group_name_H-M   'P 1'
#
loop_
_entity.id
_entity.type
_entity.pdbx_description
1 polymer ?
#
loop_
_entity_poly.entity_id
_entity_poly.type
_entity_poly.pdbx_seq_one_letter_code
_entity_poly.pdbx_strand_id
1 'polypeptide(L)'
;MALNSSWINDYMRNGMSFPDYNKWIPRLFMLNIDCDYKFDKKYDLGYNTYNWKEFHNTLLKPYTGRRGYKIMLSWQAHNDWLKTLANVQLREKLATNVASVINEGDIWDGTDVDFEYPYSKAEWTVYGEFLKLLRQKVNSSKLVSFTPHAYIKDLPKEYMQYLDYVLFQCYGPNLIDVWKDDEYIKIYNNVLNSGYPRVKIVLSYSTTTSYAFIDKKHNNSMPDEELFKNLWNENFTRDTWTTNKEGYDYYFNSYNSVYFRAKYMRQQRSAGTMYWDTISDLRTDHPLSLAKAQSFALEGNVDLIVDKVENAPPTPYPYPTPIPTPSPTITETPTSEPVPPSPNTPSPEPSRQTPSTKPNPDDQKKKTIIIASASAAGGLVVIIIVIVVVCLVRKKEKQSEIHDTMMTLV
;
A
#
# COMPACT_ATOMS: atom_id res chain seq x y z
N MET A 1 41.64 3.37 24.99
CA MET A 1 41.26 4.69 25.53
C MET A 1 39.89 4.58 26.17
N ALA A 2 39.74 4.92 27.45
CA ALA A 2 38.45 4.98 28.11
C ALA A 2 37.73 6.26 27.64
N LEU A 3 36.59 6.09 27.02
CA LEU A 3 35.79 7.16 26.44
C LEU A 3 34.98 7.84 27.56
N ASN A 4 35.26 9.12 27.83
CA ASN A 4 34.69 9.89 28.96
C ASN A 4 33.25 10.36 28.68
N SER A 5 32.37 10.46 29.68
CA SER A 5 30.96 10.87 29.53
C SER A 5 30.71 12.21 28.78
N SER A 6 31.70 13.09 28.66
CA SER A 6 31.59 14.38 27.98
C SER A 6 31.42 14.27 26.46
N TRP A 7 32.06 13.30 25.79
CA TRP A 7 31.89 13.15 24.34
C TRP A 7 30.52 12.52 24.00
N ILE A 8 30.00 11.65 24.89
CA ILE A 8 28.63 11.11 24.80
C ILE A 8 27.61 12.24 24.95
N ASN A 9 27.85 13.14 25.90
CA ASN A 9 26.98 14.31 26.09
C ASN A 9 27.10 15.33 24.95
N ASP A 10 28.25 15.40 24.27
CA ASP A 10 28.43 16.23 23.07
C ASP A 10 27.67 15.64 21.87
N TYR A 11 27.77 14.33 21.66
CA TYR A 11 27.01 13.56 20.67
C TYR A 11 25.49 13.71 20.83
N MET A 12 24.98 13.52 22.06
CA MET A 12 23.56 13.68 22.40
C MET A 12 23.04 15.10 22.17
N ARG A 13 23.92 16.10 22.13
CA ARG A 13 23.56 17.52 21.97
C ARG A 13 23.72 18.01 20.54
N ASN A 14 24.76 17.58 19.83
CA ASN A 14 25.22 18.25 18.61
C ASN A 14 25.09 17.41 17.33
N GLY A 15 24.99 16.08 17.42
CA GLY A 15 24.97 15.18 16.24
C GLY A 15 26.29 14.43 16.04
N MET A 16 26.50 13.81 14.86
CA MET A 16 27.70 13.02 14.57
C MET A 16 28.21 13.14 13.14
N SER A 17 29.52 12.96 12.95
CA SER A 17 30.14 12.80 11.63
C SER A 17 30.05 11.34 11.18
N PHE A 18 29.59 11.12 9.95
CA PHE A 18 29.52 9.79 9.35
C PHE A 18 30.93 9.26 9.07
N PRO A 19 31.35 8.12 9.64
CA PRO A 19 32.73 7.63 9.51
C PRO A 19 33.17 7.38 8.06
N ASP A 20 32.22 6.98 7.19
CA ASP A 20 32.52 6.62 5.80
C ASP A 20 32.26 7.75 4.78
N TYR A 21 31.61 8.85 5.17
CA TYR A 21 31.18 9.90 4.23
C TYR A 21 31.53 11.32 4.64
N ASN A 22 32.22 11.54 5.77
CA ASN A 22 32.55 12.87 6.31
C ASN A 22 31.34 13.82 6.34
N LYS A 23 30.13 13.28 6.50
CA LYS A 23 28.89 14.04 6.49
C LYS A 23 28.41 14.20 7.92
N TRP A 24 28.23 15.46 8.35
CA TRP A 24 27.64 15.76 9.66
C TRP A 24 26.14 15.52 9.63
N ILE A 25 25.63 14.72 10.56
CA ILE A 25 24.20 14.50 10.77
C ILE A 25 23.77 15.22 12.06
N PRO A 26 22.89 16.24 11.97
CA PRO A 26 22.39 16.95 13.14
C PRO A 26 21.50 16.06 14.01
N ARG A 27 21.53 16.28 15.33
CA ARG A 27 20.64 15.62 16.31
C ARG A 27 19.16 15.63 15.91
N LEU A 28 18.67 16.78 15.43
CA LEU A 28 17.27 16.93 14.98
C LEU A 28 16.91 15.96 13.85
N PHE A 29 17.84 15.72 12.93
CA PHE A 29 17.64 14.76 11.85
C PHE A 29 17.58 13.33 12.40
N MET A 30 18.44 13.00 13.37
CA MET A 30 18.47 11.67 14.00
C MET A 30 17.22 11.38 14.85
N LEU A 31 16.66 12.41 15.49
CA LEU A 31 15.38 12.32 16.21
C LEU A 31 14.19 12.14 15.26
N ASN A 32 14.24 12.76 14.07
CA ASN A 32 13.17 12.66 13.07
C ASN A 32 13.10 11.30 12.36
N ILE A 33 14.05 10.41 12.59
CA ILE A 33 14.13 9.09 11.94
C ILE A 33 14.13 7.94 12.95
N ASP A 34 13.73 8.20 14.19
CA ASP A 34 13.54 7.19 15.25
C ASP A 34 14.72 6.21 15.45
N CYS A 35 15.96 6.74 15.50
CA CYS A 35 17.14 5.91 15.80
C CYS A 35 17.11 5.34 17.24
N ASP A 36 17.07 4.01 17.39
CA ASP A 36 17.15 3.30 18.68
C ASP A 36 18.61 3.12 19.16
N TYR A 37 19.17 4.17 19.79
CA TYR A 37 20.57 4.17 20.22
C TYR A 37 20.80 3.59 21.63
N LYS A 38 21.22 2.31 21.72
CA LYS A 38 21.44 1.61 23.00
C LYS A 38 22.86 1.67 23.57
N PHE A 39 23.85 2.06 22.77
CA PHE A 39 25.27 2.14 23.14
C PHE A 39 25.88 0.88 23.80
N ASP A 40 25.30 -0.28 23.55
CA ASP A 40 25.75 -1.59 24.06
C ASP A 40 27.05 -2.08 23.40
N LYS A 41 27.41 -1.56 22.22
CA LYS A 41 28.67 -1.83 21.52
C LYS A 41 29.58 -0.60 21.48
N LYS A 42 30.36 -0.42 22.56
CA LYS A 42 31.28 0.72 22.78
C LYS A 42 32.34 0.97 21.68
N TYR A 43 32.56 0.02 20.76
CA TYR A 43 33.54 0.14 19.67
C TYR A 43 32.88 0.19 18.28
N ASP A 44 31.56 0.14 18.21
CA ASP A 44 30.80 0.18 16.96
C ASP A 44 29.70 1.23 17.10
N LEU A 45 30.12 2.50 16.98
CA LEU A 45 29.25 3.66 17.20
C LEU A 45 28.09 3.71 16.20
N GLY A 46 28.23 3.07 15.04
CA GLY A 46 27.20 2.91 14.02
C GLY A 46 26.22 1.76 14.30
N TYR A 47 26.52 0.86 15.24
CA TYR A 47 25.71 -0.33 15.48
C TYR A 47 24.25 -0.01 15.80
N ASN A 48 24.04 0.99 16.66
CA ASN A 48 22.71 1.39 17.13
C ASN A 48 22.15 2.61 16.38
N THR A 49 22.91 3.17 15.43
CA THR A 49 22.43 4.20 14.51
C THR A 49 22.39 3.60 13.11
N TYR A 50 21.21 3.35 12.56
CA TYR A 50 21.02 2.95 11.16
C TYR A 50 21.34 1.48 10.79
N ASN A 51 21.57 0.56 11.74
CA ASN A 51 21.60 -0.85 11.35
C ASN A 51 20.16 -1.37 11.20
N TRP A 52 19.66 -1.39 9.97
CA TRP A 52 18.37 -1.98 9.63
C TRP A 52 18.23 -3.43 10.15
N LYS A 53 19.34 -4.15 10.37
CA LYS A 53 19.33 -5.49 10.98
C LYS A 53 18.92 -5.46 12.45
N GLU A 54 19.31 -4.44 13.22
CA GLU A 54 18.88 -4.31 14.62
C GLU A 54 17.43 -3.85 14.74
N PHE A 55 16.98 -2.98 13.81
CA PHE A 55 15.57 -2.64 13.71
C PHE A 55 14.74 -3.89 13.39
N HIS A 56 15.16 -4.66 12.39
CA HIS A 56 14.58 -5.96 12.07
C HIS A 56 14.55 -6.91 13.29
N ASN A 57 15.67 -7.06 14.00
CA ASN A 57 15.74 -7.89 15.21
C ASN A 57 14.78 -7.42 16.29
N THR A 58 14.54 -6.11 16.41
CA THR A 58 13.58 -5.54 17.35
C THR A 58 12.14 -5.80 16.90
N LEU A 59 11.84 -5.66 15.60
CA LEU A 59 10.54 -6.03 15.02
C LEU A 59 10.21 -7.50 15.21
N LEU A 60 11.21 -8.39 15.26
CA LEU A 60 11.02 -9.82 15.48
C LEU A 60 10.65 -10.19 16.93
N LYS A 61 11.04 -9.39 17.92
CA LYS A 61 10.87 -9.76 19.35
C LYS A 61 9.43 -10.14 19.71
N PRO A 62 8.38 -9.38 19.32
CA PRO A 62 6.98 -9.75 19.60
C PRO A 62 6.54 -11.07 18.95
N TYR A 63 7.26 -11.53 17.91
CA TYR A 63 6.98 -12.75 17.17
C TYR A 63 7.78 -13.97 17.64
N THR A 64 8.60 -13.84 18.69
CA THR A 64 9.34 -14.97 19.27
C THR A 64 8.38 -16.09 19.67
N GLY A 65 8.63 -17.31 19.19
CA GLY A 65 7.75 -18.46 19.44
C GLY A 65 6.41 -18.41 18.70
N ARG A 66 6.29 -17.56 17.67
CA ARG A 66 5.08 -17.45 16.85
C ARG A 66 5.33 -17.78 15.39
N ARG A 67 4.27 -18.06 14.65
CA ARG A 67 4.27 -18.29 13.19
C ARG A 67 3.17 -17.45 12.51
N GLY A 68 3.16 -17.42 11.17
CA GLY A 68 2.10 -16.77 10.40
C GLY A 68 2.32 -15.28 10.15
N TYR A 69 3.55 -14.79 10.33
CA TYR A 69 3.96 -13.42 9.99
C TYR A 69 5.04 -13.43 8.92
N LYS A 70 5.19 -12.29 8.26
CA LYS A 70 6.24 -12.00 7.28
C LYS A 70 6.76 -10.58 7.52
N ILE A 71 8.06 -10.37 7.38
CA ILE A 71 8.68 -9.05 7.50
C ILE A 71 9.31 -8.66 6.17
N MET A 72 8.88 -7.52 5.63
CA MET A 72 9.35 -6.99 4.35
C MET A 72 10.01 -5.63 4.55
N LEU A 73 11.02 -5.36 3.73
CA LEU A 73 11.63 -4.05 3.63
C LEU A 73 10.97 -3.25 2.50
N SER A 74 10.43 -2.07 2.82
CA SER A 74 9.89 -1.15 1.81
C SER A 74 10.90 -0.06 1.43
N TRP A 75 10.87 0.36 0.17
CA TRP A 75 11.75 1.40 -0.37
C TRP A 75 10.94 2.62 -0.79
N GLN A 76 11.22 3.75 -0.14
CA GLN A 76 10.68 5.04 -0.53
C GLN A 76 11.43 5.60 -1.75
N ALA A 77 10.71 6.35 -2.59
CA ALA A 77 11.30 7.11 -3.69
C ALA A 77 12.38 8.09 -3.20
N HIS A 78 13.50 8.14 -3.92
CA HIS A 78 14.47 9.23 -3.85
C HIS A 78 14.12 10.34 -4.85
N ASN A 79 14.78 11.50 -4.71
CA ASN A 79 14.66 12.56 -5.71
C ASN A 79 15.05 12.05 -7.11
N ASP A 80 14.28 12.43 -8.13
CA ASP A 80 14.50 12.01 -9.53
C ASP A 80 14.46 10.48 -9.76
N TRP A 81 13.76 9.72 -8.91
CA TRP A 81 13.62 8.28 -9.06
C TRP A 81 13.08 7.87 -10.45
N LEU A 82 12.14 8.63 -11.04
CA LEU A 82 11.65 8.37 -12.40
C LEU A 82 12.73 8.46 -13.46
N LYS A 83 13.66 9.43 -13.35
CA LYS A 83 14.82 9.52 -14.26
C LYS A 83 15.77 8.33 -14.07
N THR A 84 15.91 7.88 -12.83
CA THR A 84 16.68 6.66 -12.49
C THR A 84 16.06 5.44 -13.16
N LEU A 85 14.74 5.27 -13.09
CA LEU A 85 14.04 4.16 -13.74
C LEU A 85 14.03 4.27 -15.26
N ALA A 86 13.98 5.48 -15.83
CA ALA A 86 14.01 5.70 -17.28
C ALA A 86 15.37 5.34 -17.90
N ASN A 87 16.47 5.48 -17.14
CA ASN A 87 17.80 5.07 -17.57
C ASN A 87 18.00 3.56 -17.35
N VAL A 88 18.25 2.81 -18.42
CA VAL A 88 18.37 1.34 -18.37
C VAL A 88 19.49 0.87 -17.43
N GLN A 89 20.66 1.51 -17.46
CA GLN A 89 21.79 1.09 -16.63
C GLN A 89 21.55 1.41 -15.15
N LEU A 90 20.96 2.56 -14.84
CA LEU A 90 20.65 2.94 -13.46
C LEU A 90 19.50 2.10 -12.90
N ARG A 91 18.48 1.79 -13.70
CA ARG A 91 17.40 0.88 -13.32
C ARG A 91 17.92 -0.51 -12.98
N GLU A 92 18.83 -1.05 -13.81
CA GLU A 92 19.47 -2.34 -13.58
C GLU A 92 20.32 -2.35 -12.30
N LYS A 93 21.07 -1.26 -12.07
CA LYS A 93 21.87 -1.08 -10.85
C LYS A 93 20.99 -1.01 -9.61
N LEU A 94 19.90 -0.24 -9.67
CA LEU A 94 18.95 -0.11 -8.56
C LEU A 94 18.31 -1.46 -8.22
N ALA A 95 17.79 -2.19 -9.22
CA ALA A 95 17.19 -3.49 -9.01
C ALA A 95 18.18 -4.51 -8.42
N THR A 96 19.44 -4.47 -8.87
CA THR A 96 20.52 -5.32 -8.34
C THR A 96 20.84 -4.99 -6.89
N ASN A 97 20.94 -3.71 -6.54
CA ASN A 97 21.24 -3.29 -5.18
C ASN A 97 20.10 -3.64 -4.21
N VAL A 98 18.85 -3.40 -4.60
CA VAL A 98 17.68 -3.82 -3.81
C VAL A 98 17.70 -5.34 -3.62
N ALA A 99 17.82 -6.11 -4.70
CA ALA A 99 17.84 -7.56 -4.61
C ALA A 99 19.00 -8.09 -3.74
N SER A 100 20.17 -7.45 -3.75
CA SER A 100 21.30 -7.85 -2.90
C SER A 100 20.98 -7.73 -1.42
N VAL A 101 20.24 -6.71 -0.99
CA VAL A 101 19.82 -6.53 0.41
C VAL A 101 18.75 -7.55 0.77
N ILE A 102 17.77 -7.76 -0.11
CA ILE A 102 16.63 -8.67 0.13
C ILE A 102 17.05 -10.14 0.12
N ASN A 103 18.06 -10.49 -0.68
CA ASN A 103 18.62 -11.82 -0.76
C ASN A 103 19.70 -12.07 0.31
N GLU A 104 20.02 -11.10 1.16
CA GLU A 104 21.02 -11.26 2.22
C GLU A 104 20.48 -12.19 3.32
N GLY A 105 20.74 -13.50 3.14
CA GLY A 105 20.28 -14.55 4.04
C GLY A 105 18.75 -14.60 4.18
N ASP A 106 18.31 -14.97 5.38
CA ASP A 106 16.89 -15.11 5.72
C ASP A 106 16.35 -13.93 6.53
N ILE A 107 16.97 -12.75 6.40
CA ILE A 107 16.56 -11.57 7.17
C ILE A 107 15.20 -11.07 6.69
N TRP A 108 15.04 -10.82 5.39
CA TRP A 108 13.78 -10.33 4.84
C TRP A 108 12.98 -11.46 4.20
N ASP A 109 11.66 -11.46 4.38
CA ASP A 109 10.75 -12.33 3.63
C ASP A 109 10.46 -11.80 2.23
N GLY A 110 10.78 -10.53 1.96
CA GLY A 110 10.50 -9.88 0.70
C GLY A 110 10.71 -8.38 0.73
N THR A 111 10.25 -7.72 -0.34
CA THR A 111 10.41 -6.29 -0.55
C THR A 111 9.14 -5.64 -1.08
N ASP A 112 8.94 -4.39 -0.68
CA ASP A 112 7.91 -3.51 -1.23
C ASP A 112 8.54 -2.28 -1.87
N VAL A 113 7.95 -1.72 -2.92
CA VAL A 113 8.41 -0.49 -3.57
C VAL A 113 7.32 0.57 -3.47
N ASP A 114 7.61 1.65 -2.74
CA ASP A 114 6.69 2.77 -2.49
C ASP A 114 7.21 4.05 -3.18
N PHE A 115 7.24 3.98 -4.52
CA PHE A 115 7.74 5.07 -5.36
C PHE A 115 6.57 5.89 -5.91
N GLU A 116 6.38 7.07 -5.33
CA GLU A 116 5.19 7.89 -5.52
C GLU A 116 5.46 9.11 -6.44
N TYR A 117 4.65 9.38 -7.47
CA TYR A 117 3.86 8.41 -8.22
C TYR A 117 4.16 8.59 -9.72
N PRO A 118 4.01 7.54 -10.55
CA PRO A 118 3.92 7.68 -12.00
C PRO A 118 2.58 8.31 -12.41
N TYR A 119 2.57 9.27 -13.34
CA TYR A 119 1.36 9.96 -13.80
C TYR A 119 1.06 9.74 -15.29
N SER A 120 2.04 9.30 -16.08
CA SER A 120 1.88 9.04 -17.50
C SER A 120 2.06 7.56 -17.84
N LYS A 121 1.50 7.15 -18.99
CA LYS A 121 1.69 5.80 -19.52
C LYS A 121 3.17 5.42 -19.66
N ALA A 122 4.01 6.36 -20.07
CA ALA A 122 5.45 6.13 -20.23
C ALA A 122 6.14 5.89 -18.88
N GLU A 123 5.78 6.67 -17.86
CA GLU A 123 6.29 6.50 -16.49
C GLU A 123 5.87 5.16 -15.89
N TRP A 124 4.61 4.76 -16.10
CA TRP A 124 4.12 3.44 -15.68
C TRP A 124 4.83 2.29 -16.38
N THR A 125 5.15 2.42 -17.67
CA THR A 125 5.94 1.41 -18.38
C THR A 125 7.34 1.27 -17.79
N VAL A 126 8.06 2.37 -17.50
CA VAL A 126 9.40 2.27 -16.92
C VAL A 126 9.38 1.74 -15.48
N TYR A 127 8.31 2.02 -14.73
CA TYR A 127 8.07 1.41 -13.42
C TYR A 127 7.86 -0.09 -13.54
N GLY A 128 7.00 -0.53 -14.47
CA GLY A 128 6.77 -1.95 -14.73
C GLY A 128 8.04 -2.71 -15.11
N GLU A 129 8.88 -2.13 -15.97
CA GLU A 129 10.19 -2.71 -16.31
C GLU A 129 11.12 -2.81 -15.10
N PHE A 130 11.05 -1.87 -14.15
CA PHE A 130 11.79 -1.98 -12.90
C PHE A 130 11.28 -3.14 -12.04
N LEU A 131 9.96 -3.27 -11.85
CA LEU A 131 9.36 -4.38 -11.09
C LEU A 131 9.70 -5.75 -11.68
N LYS A 132 9.68 -5.85 -13.01
CA LYS A 132 10.12 -7.06 -13.74
C LYS A 132 11.58 -7.40 -13.43
N LEU A 133 12.48 -6.44 -13.58
CA LEU A 133 13.91 -6.64 -13.29
C LEU A 133 14.14 -7.02 -11.82
N LEU A 134 13.44 -6.36 -10.91
CA LEU A 134 13.51 -6.66 -9.48
C LEU A 134 13.09 -8.10 -9.20
N ARG A 135 11.95 -8.54 -9.74
CA ARG A 135 11.46 -9.92 -9.58
C ARG A 135 12.44 -10.96 -10.13
N GLN A 136 13.12 -10.66 -11.23
CA GLN A 136 14.14 -11.54 -11.82
C GLN A 136 15.39 -11.70 -10.93
N LYS A 137 15.69 -10.71 -10.10
CA LYS A 137 16.90 -10.68 -9.25
C LYS A 137 16.65 -11.10 -7.81
N VAL A 138 15.45 -10.86 -7.28
CA VAL A 138 15.04 -11.31 -5.95
C VAL A 138 14.78 -12.82 -5.98
N ASN A 139 15.30 -13.56 -5.00
CA ASN A 139 15.13 -15.01 -4.88
C ASN A 139 13.64 -15.39 -4.92
N SER A 140 13.30 -16.47 -5.62
CA SER A 140 11.90 -16.88 -5.87
C SER A 140 11.10 -17.20 -4.61
N SER A 141 11.77 -17.52 -3.49
CA SER A 141 11.14 -17.73 -2.19
C SER A 141 10.72 -16.44 -1.47
N LYS A 142 11.21 -15.28 -1.92
CA LYS A 142 10.95 -13.97 -1.32
C LYS A 142 9.80 -13.26 -2.04
N LEU A 143 9.01 -12.51 -1.29
CA LEU A 143 7.87 -11.75 -1.79
C LEU A 143 8.31 -10.44 -2.47
N VAL A 144 7.56 -10.01 -3.49
CA VAL A 144 7.72 -8.69 -4.13
C VAL A 144 6.35 -8.02 -4.22
N SER A 145 6.22 -6.84 -3.64
CA SER A 145 5.04 -5.97 -3.76
C SER A 145 5.42 -4.56 -4.21
N PHE A 146 4.40 -3.76 -4.52
CA PHE A 146 4.54 -2.32 -4.66
C PHE A 146 3.30 -1.62 -4.12
N THR A 147 3.47 -0.33 -3.81
CA THR A 147 2.47 0.49 -3.12
C THR A 147 2.07 1.69 -4.00
N PRO A 148 0.98 1.60 -4.78
CA PRO A 148 0.41 2.75 -5.49
C PRO A 148 -0.73 3.41 -4.73
N HIS A 149 -1.03 4.67 -5.06
CA HIS A 149 -2.30 5.26 -4.67
C HIS A 149 -3.45 4.58 -5.42
N ALA A 150 -4.54 4.27 -4.72
CA ALA A 150 -5.74 3.70 -5.34
C ALA A 150 -6.38 4.54 -6.46
N TYR A 151 -6.08 5.84 -6.57
CA TYR A 151 -6.48 6.67 -7.71
C TYR A 151 -5.39 6.80 -8.81
N ILE A 152 -4.13 6.45 -8.52
CA ILE A 152 -2.98 6.53 -9.42
C ILE A 152 -2.38 5.12 -9.54
N LYS A 153 -2.96 4.28 -10.41
CA LYS A 153 -2.76 2.82 -10.39
C LYS A 153 -2.62 2.16 -11.77
N ASP A 154 -2.17 2.91 -12.78
CA ASP A 154 -2.23 2.48 -14.18
C ASP A 154 -1.04 1.58 -14.61
N LEU A 155 -0.56 0.69 -13.72
CA LEU A 155 0.44 -0.31 -14.06
C LEU A 155 -0.07 -1.20 -15.21
N PRO A 156 0.68 -1.36 -16.32
CA PRO A 156 0.27 -2.23 -17.40
C PRO A 156 0.12 -3.68 -16.93
N LYS A 157 -0.93 -4.35 -17.43
CA LYS A 157 -1.37 -5.67 -16.93
C LYS A 157 -0.28 -6.73 -17.03
N GLU A 158 0.57 -6.64 -18.06
CA GLU A 158 1.69 -7.55 -18.28
C GLU A 158 2.73 -7.52 -17.15
N TYR A 159 2.80 -6.44 -16.35
CA TYR A 159 3.74 -6.37 -15.22
C TYR A 159 3.17 -6.91 -13.90
N MET A 160 1.85 -7.08 -13.80
CA MET A 160 1.21 -7.57 -12.58
C MET A 160 1.63 -9.00 -12.21
N GLN A 161 2.13 -9.78 -13.17
CA GLN A 161 2.64 -11.13 -12.95
C GLN A 161 3.93 -11.17 -12.12
N TYR A 162 4.69 -10.06 -12.07
CA TYR A 162 5.97 -9.99 -11.36
C TYR A 162 5.83 -9.67 -9.87
N LEU A 163 4.60 -9.48 -9.40
CA LEU A 163 4.28 -9.10 -8.05
C LEU A 163 3.57 -10.25 -7.37
N ASP A 164 3.75 -10.42 -6.07
CA ASP A 164 2.94 -11.34 -5.26
C ASP A 164 1.59 -10.70 -4.94
N TYR A 165 1.61 -9.43 -4.52
CA TYR A 165 0.43 -8.59 -4.28
C TYR A 165 0.76 -7.09 -4.42
N VAL A 166 -0.26 -6.24 -4.31
CA VAL A 166 -0.22 -4.79 -4.49
C VAL A 166 -0.91 -4.12 -3.31
N LEU A 167 -0.22 -3.16 -2.68
CA LEU A 167 -0.68 -2.44 -1.51
C LEU A 167 -1.28 -1.09 -1.91
N PHE A 168 -2.58 -1.04 -2.17
CA PHE A 168 -3.23 0.20 -2.61
C PHE A 168 -3.49 1.15 -1.44
N GLN A 169 -2.92 2.34 -1.52
CA GLN A 169 -3.19 3.42 -0.59
C GLN A 169 -4.60 3.99 -0.86
N CYS A 170 -5.53 3.66 0.02
CA CYS A 170 -6.94 4.08 0.02
C CYS A 170 -7.18 5.14 1.10
N TYR A 171 -6.26 6.07 1.18
CA TYR A 171 -6.30 7.22 2.07
C TYR A 171 -5.73 8.42 1.33
N GLY A 172 -6.07 9.60 1.80
CA GLY A 172 -5.63 10.87 1.23
C GLY A 172 -6.31 11.97 2.03
N PRO A 173 -5.56 12.89 2.66
CA PRO A 173 -6.10 13.68 3.75
C PRO A 173 -7.09 14.77 3.30
N ASN A 174 -7.16 15.04 2.00
CA ASN A 174 -7.92 16.14 1.41
C ASN A 174 -9.38 15.82 1.06
N LEU A 175 -9.82 14.56 1.16
CA LEU A 175 -11.16 14.15 0.73
C LEU A 175 -11.91 13.47 1.88
N ILE A 176 -13.13 13.93 2.16
CA ILE A 176 -13.98 13.33 3.21
C ILE A 176 -14.49 11.95 2.77
N ASP A 177 -14.72 11.75 1.47
CA ASP A 177 -15.37 10.54 0.98
C ASP A 177 -14.52 9.28 1.15
N VAL A 178 -13.19 9.38 1.19
CA VAL A 178 -12.29 8.21 1.37
C VAL A 178 -12.48 7.51 2.74
N TRP A 179 -13.11 8.19 3.69
CA TRP A 179 -13.44 7.67 5.02
C TRP A 179 -14.75 6.87 5.04
N LYS A 180 -15.54 6.91 3.96
CA LYS A 180 -16.83 6.21 3.87
C LYS A 180 -16.69 4.82 3.28
N ASP A 181 -17.48 3.89 3.79
CA ASP A 181 -17.47 2.48 3.35
C ASP A 181 -17.93 2.30 1.90
N ASP A 182 -18.91 3.09 1.43
CA ASP A 182 -19.36 3.06 0.03
C ASP A 182 -18.24 3.48 -0.94
N GLU A 183 -17.41 4.45 -0.55
CA GLU A 183 -16.27 4.86 -1.37
C GLU A 183 -15.19 3.77 -1.39
N TYR A 184 -14.98 3.07 -0.28
CA TYR A 184 -14.08 1.91 -0.22
C TYR A 184 -14.51 0.81 -1.21
N ILE A 185 -15.80 0.49 -1.27
CA ILE A 185 -16.36 -0.45 -2.27
C ILE A 185 -16.12 0.07 -3.69
N LYS A 186 -16.34 1.36 -3.93
CA LYS A 186 -16.10 2.00 -5.24
C LYS A 186 -14.64 1.89 -5.66
N ILE A 187 -13.72 2.20 -4.76
CA ILE A 187 -12.27 2.10 -4.97
C ILE A 187 -11.91 0.66 -5.34
N TYR A 188 -12.40 -0.33 -4.60
CA TYR A 188 -12.16 -1.75 -4.89
C TYR A 188 -12.61 -2.14 -6.31
N ASN A 189 -13.84 -1.78 -6.69
CA ASN A 189 -14.36 -2.05 -8.03
C ASN A 189 -13.55 -1.33 -9.11
N ASN A 190 -13.08 -0.12 -8.85
CA ASN A 190 -12.22 0.60 -9.78
C ASN A 190 -10.85 -0.08 -9.96
N VAL A 191 -10.25 -0.58 -8.88
CA VAL A 191 -9.00 -1.37 -8.94
C VAL A 191 -9.21 -2.66 -9.76
N LEU A 192 -10.31 -3.37 -9.52
CA LEU A 192 -10.66 -4.56 -10.32
C LEU A 192 -10.83 -4.22 -11.80
N ASN A 193 -11.54 -3.13 -12.12
CA ASN A 193 -11.79 -2.70 -13.50
C ASN A 193 -10.50 -2.29 -14.23
N SER A 194 -9.49 -1.78 -13.51
CA SER A 194 -8.15 -1.56 -14.06
C SER A 194 -7.41 -2.86 -14.44
N GLY A 195 -7.91 -4.01 -14.00
CA GLY A 195 -7.43 -5.34 -14.40
C GLY A 195 -6.52 -6.04 -13.41
N TYR A 196 -6.39 -5.53 -12.18
CA TYR A 196 -5.64 -6.21 -11.13
C TYR A 196 -6.33 -7.52 -10.74
N PRO A 197 -5.60 -8.65 -10.68
CA PRO A 197 -6.16 -9.89 -10.17
C PRO A 197 -6.57 -9.70 -8.72
N ARG A 198 -7.82 -10.05 -8.39
CA ARG A 198 -8.39 -10.01 -7.03
C ARG A 198 -7.45 -10.54 -5.95
N VAL A 199 -6.81 -11.69 -6.23
CA VAL A 199 -5.87 -12.39 -5.34
C VAL A 199 -4.55 -11.65 -5.11
N LYS A 200 -4.34 -10.50 -5.75
CA LYS A 200 -3.20 -9.60 -5.56
C LYS A 200 -3.60 -8.26 -4.93
N ILE A 201 -4.88 -7.99 -4.76
CA ILE A 201 -5.35 -6.69 -4.26
C ILE A 201 -5.31 -6.68 -2.73
N VAL A 202 -4.52 -5.78 -2.17
CA VAL A 202 -4.57 -5.36 -0.76
C VAL A 202 -5.00 -3.90 -0.75
N LEU A 203 -6.16 -3.59 -0.15
CA LEU A 203 -6.61 -2.21 0.00
C LEU A 203 -6.33 -1.73 1.42
N SER A 204 -5.83 -0.51 1.56
CA SER A 204 -5.50 0.03 2.87
C SER A 204 -6.64 0.75 3.58
N TYR A 205 -6.45 1.07 4.86
CA TYR A 205 -7.08 2.19 5.53
C TYR A 205 -6.02 3.00 6.28
N SER A 206 -6.34 4.22 6.70
CA SER A 206 -5.43 5.03 7.53
C SER A 206 -5.79 4.95 9.01
N THR A 207 -4.78 4.92 9.86
CA THR A 207 -4.87 5.14 11.31
C THR A 207 -4.49 6.59 11.69
N THR A 208 -4.13 7.42 10.71
CA THR A 208 -4.17 8.88 10.80
C THR A 208 -5.55 9.41 10.40
N THR A 209 -5.73 10.72 10.50
CA THR A 209 -6.96 11.39 10.08
C THR A 209 -6.84 12.03 8.70
N SER A 210 -7.93 12.65 8.26
CA SER A 210 -7.89 13.70 7.24
C SER A 210 -7.06 14.90 7.72
N TYR A 211 -6.74 15.83 6.82
CA TYR A 211 -6.38 17.18 7.24
C TYR A 211 -7.56 17.83 7.98
N ALA A 212 -7.32 18.98 8.59
CA ALA A 212 -8.38 19.78 9.19
C ALA A 212 -9.39 20.30 8.15
N PHE A 213 -10.67 20.33 8.53
CA PHE A 213 -11.78 20.90 7.76
C PHE A 213 -12.54 21.96 8.56
N ILE A 214 -13.06 22.96 7.86
CA ILE A 214 -14.13 23.86 8.34
C ILE A 214 -15.26 23.81 7.31
N ASP A 215 -16.50 23.63 7.75
CA ASP A 215 -17.67 23.52 6.87
C ASP A 215 -17.47 22.53 5.71
N LYS A 216 -16.83 21.39 6.01
CA LYS A 216 -16.49 20.33 5.05
C LYS A 216 -15.58 20.78 3.90
N LYS A 217 -14.79 21.84 4.11
CA LYS A 217 -13.76 22.31 3.18
C LYS A 217 -12.40 22.35 3.86
N HIS A 218 -11.38 21.91 3.14
CA HIS A 218 -9.97 22.04 3.50
C HIS A 218 -9.32 23.16 2.67
N ASN A 219 -8.33 23.85 3.24
CA ASN A 219 -7.40 24.67 2.49
C ASN A 219 -5.97 24.50 3.04
N ASN A 220 -4.97 24.79 2.21
CA ASN A 220 -3.55 24.55 2.51
C ASN A 220 -2.97 25.39 3.67
N SER A 221 -3.76 26.24 4.32
CA SER A 221 -3.35 26.97 5.53
C SER A 221 -3.92 26.34 6.82
N MET A 222 -4.77 25.33 6.69
CA MET A 222 -5.29 24.56 7.81
C MET A 222 -4.28 23.50 8.27
N PRO A 223 -4.38 23.02 9.51
CA PRO A 223 -3.53 21.94 10.01
C PRO A 223 -3.58 20.66 9.15
N ASP A 224 -2.46 19.95 9.15
CA ASP A 224 -2.30 18.62 8.54
C ASP A 224 -3.02 17.53 9.35
N GLU A 225 -2.76 16.25 9.06
CA GLU A 225 -3.41 15.14 9.75
C GLU A 225 -2.97 15.02 11.22
N GLU A 226 -3.84 14.38 12.01
CA GLU A 226 -3.58 14.01 13.38
C GLU A 226 -3.45 12.49 13.51
N LEU A 227 -2.77 12.05 14.57
CA LEU A 227 -2.76 10.65 14.95
C LEU A 227 -4.11 10.32 15.59
N PHE A 228 -4.76 9.23 15.19
CA PHE A 228 -6.06 8.85 15.76
C PHE A 228 -6.03 8.76 17.29
N LYS A 229 -4.96 8.20 17.87
CA LYS A 229 -4.77 8.12 19.32
C LYS A 229 -4.72 9.48 20.04
N ASN A 230 -4.36 10.56 19.35
CA ASN A 230 -4.29 11.91 19.93
C ASN A 230 -5.66 12.60 19.95
N LEU A 231 -6.63 12.09 19.19
CA LEU A 231 -7.99 12.62 19.11
C LEU A 231 -9.00 11.85 19.98
N TRP A 232 -8.64 10.62 20.36
CA TRP A 232 -9.50 9.75 21.15
C TRP A 232 -9.88 10.38 22.50
N ASN A 233 -11.14 10.16 22.90
CA ASN A 233 -11.64 10.43 24.23
C ASN A 233 -12.73 9.40 24.62
N GLU A 234 -13.18 9.45 25.87
CA GLU A 234 -14.13 8.51 26.46
C GLU A 234 -15.52 8.49 25.78
N ASN A 235 -15.88 9.53 25.02
CA ASN A 235 -17.15 9.60 24.32
C ASN A 235 -17.13 8.89 22.96
N PHE A 236 -15.95 8.45 22.49
CA PHE A 236 -15.85 7.74 21.22
C PHE A 236 -16.55 6.38 21.32
N THR A 237 -17.38 6.10 20.32
CA THR A 237 -18.05 4.82 20.13
C THR A 237 -17.40 4.06 18.98
N ARG A 238 -17.85 2.83 18.72
CA ARG A 238 -17.37 2.04 17.57
C ARG A 238 -17.74 2.65 16.21
N ASP A 239 -18.67 3.60 16.18
CA ASP A 239 -19.15 4.27 14.99
C ASP A 239 -18.62 5.71 14.87
N THR A 240 -17.85 6.20 15.84
CA THR A 240 -17.24 7.54 15.77
C THR A 240 -16.21 7.56 14.64
N TRP A 241 -16.41 8.45 13.67
CA TRP A 241 -15.58 8.62 12.48
C TRP A 241 -15.19 10.09 12.24
N THR A 242 -15.59 10.98 13.14
CA THR A 242 -15.23 12.40 13.10
C THR A 242 -15.20 12.99 14.50
N THR A 243 -14.40 14.04 14.69
CA THR A 243 -14.34 14.84 15.91
C THR A 243 -13.91 16.26 15.59
N ASN A 244 -14.26 17.19 16.47
CA ASN A 244 -13.76 18.56 16.40
C ASN A 244 -12.62 18.75 17.40
N LYS A 245 -11.50 19.33 16.94
CA LYS A 245 -10.36 19.75 17.78
C LYS A 245 -10.04 21.19 17.41
N GLU A 246 -10.12 22.09 18.39
CA GLU A 246 -9.75 23.51 18.23
C GLU A 246 -10.50 24.22 17.08
N GLY A 247 -11.76 23.85 16.84
CA GLY A 247 -12.58 24.44 15.78
C GLY A 247 -12.44 23.78 14.41
N TYR A 248 -11.62 22.73 14.29
CA TYR A 248 -11.43 21.97 13.06
C TYR A 248 -12.03 20.57 13.16
N ASP A 249 -12.74 20.16 12.10
CA ASP A 249 -13.23 18.80 11.97
C ASP A 249 -12.14 17.91 11.36
N TYR A 250 -11.91 16.76 11.99
CA TYR A 250 -11.06 15.69 11.49
C TYR A 250 -11.92 14.45 11.21
N TYR A 251 -11.65 13.78 10.10
CA TYR A 251 -12.32 12.55 9.69
C TYR A 251 -11.35 11.38 9.78
N PHE A 252 -11.81 10.22 10.24
CA PHE A 252 -10.99 9.04 10.43
C PHE A 252 -11.83 7.76 10.31
N ASN A 253 -11.17 6.61 10.21
CA ASN A 253 -11.87 5.33 10.19
C ASN A 253 -12.40 5.00 11.59
N SER A 254 -13.69 4.66 11.68
CA SER A 254 -14.25 4.10 12.89
C SER A 254 -13.86 2.63 13.06
N TYR A 255 -13.98 2.08 14.27
CA TYR A 255 -13.78 0.65 14.52
C TYR A 255 -14.66 -0.20 13.59
N ASN A 256 -15.95 0.14 13.46
CA ASN A 256 -16.89 -0.61 12.64
C ASN A 256 -16.59 -0.48 11.14
N SER A 257 -16.11 0.68 10.66
CA SER A 257 -15.63 0.84 9.28
C SER A 257 -14.43 -0.04 9.00
N VAL A 258 -13.43 -0.09 9.88
CA VAL A 258 -12.26 -0.97 9.70
C VAL A 258 -12.66 -2.44 9.71
N TYR A 259 -13.52 -2.85 10.64
CA TYR A 259 -14.08 -4.21 10.66
C TYR A 259 -14.81 -4.54 9.36
N PHE A 260 -15.65 -3.62 8.86
CA PHE A 260 -16.35 -3.75 7.60
C PHE A 260 -15.38 -3.93 6.42
N ARG A 261 -14.39 -3.04 6.27
CA ARG A 261 -13.42 -3.04 5.16
C ARG A 261 -12.63 -4.36 5.12
N ALA A 262 -12.14 -4.81 6.26
CA ALA A 262 -11.42 -6.07 6.38
C ALA A 262 -12.31 -7.29 6.06
N LYS A 263 -13.54 -7.32 6.59
CA LYS A 263 -14.51 -8.38 6.28
C LYS A 263 -14.89 -8.37 4.80
N TYR A 264 -15.06 -7.20 4.20
CA TYR A 264 -15.38 -7.03 2.79
C TYR A 264 -14.26 -7.61 1.92
N MET A 265 -13.00 -7.24 2.17
CA MET A 265 -11.85 -7.77 1.42
C MET A 265 -11.73 -9.29 1.51
N ARG A 266 -12.01 -9.86 2.70
CA ARG A 266 -12.09 -11.31 2.90
C ARG A 266 -13.22 -11.96 2.09
N GLN A 267 -14.42 -11.38 2.10
CA GLN A 267 -15.56 -11.86 1.30
C GLN A 267 -15.27 -11.80 -0.20
N GLN A 268 -14.52 -10.78 -0.63
CA GLN A 268 -14.05 -10.67 -1.99
C GLN A 268 -12.92 -11.66 -2.32
N ARG A 269 -12.40 -12.45 -1.37
CA ARG A 269 -11.23 -13.33 -1.57
C ARG A 269 -10.02 -12.58 -2.13
N SER A 270 -9.86 -11.33 -1.71
CA SER A 270 -8.70 -10.51 -2.05
C SER A 270 -7.51 -10.84 -1.14
N ALA A 271 -6.32 -10.32 -1.50
CA ALA A 271 -5.08 -10.68 -0.82
C ALA A 271 -5.06 -10.24 0.65
N GLY A 272 -5.73 -9.14 0.99
CA GLY A 272 -5.88 -8.70 2.38
C GLY A 272 -6.20 -7.22 2.52
N THR A 273 -5.84 -6.66 3.67
CA THR A 273 -5.84 -5.21 3.94
C THR A 273 -4.48 -4.76 4.48
N MET A 274 -4.20 -3.48 4.31
CA MET A 274 -3.02 -2.80 4.85
C MET A 274 -3.49 -1.63 5.72
N TYR A 275 -2.68 -1.16 6.65
CA TYR A 275 -2.96 0.08 7.35
C TYR A 275 -1.72 0.94 7.50
N TRP A 276 -1.91 2.24 7.32
CA TRP A 276 -0.86 3.25 7.46
C TRP A 276 -1.25 4.20 8.60
N ASP A 277 -0.52 4.27 9.71
CA ASP A 277 0.62 3.47 10.14
C ASP A 277 0.37 2.76 11.49
N THR A 278 1.42 2.18 12.08
CA THR A 278 1.31 1.46 13.36
C THR A 278 1.34 2.37 14.59
N ILE A 279 1.94 3.56 14.50
CA ILE A 279 2.12 4.45 15.66
C ILE A 279 0.89 5.33 15.91
N SER A 280 0.02 5.50 14.92
CA SER A 280 -1.11 6.42 14.98
C SER A 280 -2.36 5.83 15.67
N ASP A 281 -2.46 4.50 15.75
CA ASP A 281 -3.60 3.80 16.36
C ASP A 281 -3.54 3.76 17.91
N LEU A 282 -4.67 3.43 18.52
CA LEU A 282 -4.75 3.01 19.92
C LEU A 282 -4.08 1.65 20.10
N ARG A 283 -3.57 1.39 21.31
CA ARG A 283 -2.99 0.10 21.67
C ARG A 283 -3.98 -1.04 21.44
N THR A 284 -3.49 -2.21 21.03
CA THR A 284 -4.33 -3.38 20.68
C THR A 284 -5.15 -3.97 21.84
N ASP A 285 -4.80 -3.63 23.09
CA ASP A 285 -5.60 -3.94 24.28
C ASP A 285 -6.86 -3.04 24.40
N HIS A 286 -6.85 -1.86 23.76
CA HIS A 286 -7.97 -0.92 23.75
C HIS A 286 -9.18 -1.45 22.95
N PRO A 287 -10.43 -1.26 23.43
CA PRO A 287 -11.64 -1.74 22.73
C PRO A 287 -11.90 -1.08 21.37
N LEU A 288 -11.28 0.07 21.09
CA LEU A 288 -11.40 0.82 19.83
C LEU A 288 -10.13 0.79 18.96
N SER A 289 -9.15 -0.08 19.24
CA SER A 289 -8.00 -0.23 18.33
C SER A 289 -8.46 -0.66 16.95
N LEU A 290 -8.02 0.07 15.93
CA LEU A 290 -8.32 -0.19 14.53
C LEU A 290 -7.59 -1.44 14.03
N ALA A 291 -6.32 -1.62 14.39
CA ALA A 291 -5.55 -2.83 14.06
C ALA A 291 -6.20 -4.08 14.66
N LYS A 292 -6.76 -3.99 15.87
CA LYS A 292 -7.55 -5.07 16.48
C LYS A 292 -8.81 -5.39 15.68
N ALA A 293 -9.54 -4.35 15.25
CA ALA A 293 -10.74 -4.52 14.42
C ALA A 293 -10.43 -5.25 13.10
N GLN A 294 -9.35 -4.86 12.42
CA GLN A 294 -8.86 -5.52 11.22
C GLN A 294 -8.53 -7.00 11.48
N SER A 295 -7.68 -7.27 12.48
CA SER A 295 -7.26 -8.63 12.80
C SER A 295 -8.43 -9.55 13.10
N PHE A 296 -9.42 -9.08 13.88
CA PHE A 296 -10.63 -9.84 14.20
C PHE A 296 -11.48 -10.13 12.95
N ALA A 297 -11.65 -9.15 12.05
CA ALA A 297 -12.42 -9.31 10.82
C ALA A 297 -11.76 -10.25 9.80
N LEU A 298 -10.43 -10.28 9.76
CA LEU A 298 -9.67 -11.16 8.86
C LEU A 298 -9.56 -12.60 9.39
N GLU A 299 -9.92 -12.86 10.64
CA GLU A 299 -9.51 -14.09 11.35
C GLU A 299 -7.97 -14.26 11.30
N GLY A 300 -7.26 -13.13 11.41
CA GLY A 300 -5.82 -13.08 11.30
C GLY A 300 -5.17 -13.68 12.54
N ASN A 301 -4.54 -14.85 12.37
CA ASN A 301 -3.91 -15.57 13.46
C ASN A 301 -2.37 -15.55 13.32
N VAL A 302 -1.71 -14.92 14.29
CA VAL A 302 -0.28 -15.11 14.55
C VAL A 302 -0.17 -16.10 15.71
N ASP A 303 -0.20 -17.38 15.36
CA ASP A 303 -0.27 -18.49 16.31
C ASP A 303 1.02 -18.65 17.10
N LEU A 304 0.90 -19.08 18.35
CA LEU A 304 2.01 -19.70 19.06
C LEU A 304 2.43 -20.97 18.33
N ILE A 305 3.74 -21.20 18.24
CA ILE A 305 4.28 -22.49 17.85
C ILE A 305 3.94 -23.46 18.99
N VAL A 306 3.03 -24.40 18.72
CA VAL A 306 2.75 -25.51 19.63
C VAL A 306 3.82 -26.57 19.37
N ASP A 307 4.88 -26.56 20.19
CA ASP A 307 5.96 -27.55 20.14
C ASP A 307 5.64 -28.82 20.96
N LYS A 308 4.65 -28.74 21.87
CA LYS A 308 4.11 -29.88 22.62
C LYS A 308 2.65 -29.64 23.01
N VAL A 309 1.79 -30.66 22.85
CA VAL A 309 0.46 -30.71 23.46
C VAL A 309 0.55 -31.65 24.66
N GLU A 310 0.45 -31.10 25.88
CA GLU A 310 0.22 -31.92 27.07
C GLU A 310 -1.26 -32.25 27.17
N ASN A 311 -1.59 -33.52 27.40
CA ASN A 311 -2.96 -34.05 27.37
C ASN A 311 -3.63 -33.96 25.99
N ALA A 312 -2.98 -34.51 24.96
CA ALA A 312 -3.66 -34.78 23.70
C ALA A 312 -4.96 -35.57 24.00
N PRO A 313 -6.12 -35.19 23.43
CA PRO A 313 -7.35 -35.95 23.63
C PRO A 313 -7.10 -37.41 23.23
N PRO A 314 -7.69 -38.39 23.95
CA PRO A 314 -7.53 -39.80 23.62
C PRO A 314 -7.87 -39.99 22.15
N THR A 315 -7.03 -40.74 21.44
CA THR A 315 -7.27 -41.13 20.05
C THR A 315 -8.71 -41.61 19.92
N PRO A 316 -9.49 -41.11 18.94
CA PRO A 316 -10.84 -41.61 18.73
C PRO A 316 -10.77 -43.13 18.62
N TYR A 317 -11.59 -43.81 19.44
CA TYR A 317 -11.67 -45.26 19.46
C TYR A 317 -11.76 -45.78 18.02
N PRO A 318 -11.07 -46.90 17.68
CA PRO A 318 -11.16 -47.48 16.36
C PRO A 318 -12.64 -47.63 16.01
N TYR A 319 -13.03 -47.02 14.89
CA TYR A 319 -14.38 -47.17 14.36
C TYR A 319 -14.64 -48.67 14.25
N PRO A 320 -15.77 -49.20 14.78
CA PRO A 320 -16.05 -50.61 14.67
C PRO A 320 -15.99 -51.01 13.20
N THR A 321 -15.24 -52.06 12.91
CA THR A 321 -15.17 -52.64 11.57
C THR A 321 -16.60 -52.87 11.10
N PRO A 322 -17.02 -52.33 9.94
CA PRO A 322 -18.37 -52.57 9.45
C PRO A 322 -18.57 -54.08 9.33
N ILE A 323 -19.57 -54.59 10.03
CA ILE A 323 -20.03 -55.97 9.89
C ILE A 323 -20.41 -56.12 8.41
N PRO A 324 -19.90 -57.13 7.69
CA PRO A 324 -20.27 -57.35 6.30
C PRO A 324 -21.78 -57.56 6.22
N THR A 325 -22.47 -56.62 5.58
CA THR A 325 -23.88 -56.77 5.22
C THR A 325 -24.01 -57.99 4.31
N PRO A 326 -24.91 -58.95 4.60
CA PRO A 326 -25.13 -60.07 3.69
C PRO A 326 -25.57 -59.54 2.32
N SER A 327 -24.87 -60.00 1.27
CA SER A 327 -25.23 -59.70 -0.12
C SER A 327 -26.69 -60.07 -0.38
N PRO A 328 -27.49 -59.19 -1.01
CA PRO A 328 -28.82 -59.56 -1.44
C PRO A 328 -28.72 -60.66 -2.51
N THR A 329 -29.46 -61.75 -2.30
CA THR A 329 -29.71 -62.79 -3.29
C THR A 329 -30.31 -62.16 -4.53
N ILE A 330 -29.67 -62.36 -5.69
CA ILE A 330 -30.22 -61.96 -6.98
C ILE A 330 -31.45 -62.83 -7.24
N THR A 331 -32.62 -62.22 -7.18
CA THR A 331 -33.85 -62.78 -7.75
C THR A 331 -33.87 -62.43 -9.23
N GLU A 332 -33.87 -63.45 -10.09
CA GLU A 332 -34.02 -63.28 -11.54
C GLU A 332 -35.37 -62.61 -11.86
N THR A 333 -35.33 -61.49 -12.58
CA THR A 333 -36.51 -60.83 -13.14
C THR A 333 -36.68 -61.29 -14.59
N PRO A 334 -37.90 -61.67 -15.03
CA PRO A 334 -38.12 -62.29 -16.33
C PRO A 334 -38.00 -61.31 -17.49
N THR A 335 -37.54 -61.85 -18.62
CA THR A 335 -37.45 -61.25 -19.94
C THR A 335 -38.80 -60.70 -20.42
N SER A 336 -38.82 -59.44 -20.85
CA SER A 336 -39.90 -58.87 -21.67
C SER A 336 -39.36 -58.22 -22.94
N GLU A 337 -40.03 -58.54 -24.04
CA GLU A 337 -39.85 -58.21 -25.45
C GLU A 337 -39.76 -56.71 -25.83
N PRO A 338 -39.34 -56.39 -27.08
CA PRO A 338 -38.90 -55.05 -27.48
C PRO A 338 -40.04 -54.09 -27.81
N VAL A 339 -39.88 -52.82 -27.42
CA VAL A 339 -40.81 -51.71 -27.71
C VAL A 339 -40.31 -50.90 -28.94
N PRO A 340 -41.19 -50.41 -29.85
CA PRO A 340 -40.81 -49.79 -31.13
C PRO A 340 -40.30 -48.34 -31.00
N PRO A 341 -39.69 -47.76 -32.06
CA PRO A 341 -39.06 -46.44 -32.02
C PRO A 341 -40.09 -45.30 -32.00
N SER A 342 -39.86 -44.31 -31.12
CA SER A 342 -40.68 -43.09 -30.99
C SER A 342 -40.10 -41.91 -31.78
N PRO A 343 -40.93 -40.93 -32.23
CA PRO A 343 -40.59 -39.99 -33.30
C PRO A 343 -39.85 -38.72 -32.84
N ASN A 344 -39.04 -38.21 -33.77
CA ASN A 344 -38.35 -36.92 -33.73
C ASN A 344 -39.26 -35.73 -33.34
N THR A 345 -38.77 -34.87 -32.44
CA THR A 345 -39.35 -33.53 -32.18
C THR A 345 -38.24 -32.46 -32.27
N PRO A 346 -38.49 -31.26 -32.82
CA PRO A 346 -37.45 -30.42 -33.43
C PRO A 346 -36.76 -29.42 -32.50
N SER A 347 -35.55 -29.05 -32.92
CA SER A 347 -34.68 -27.98 -32.44
C SER A 347 -35.32 -26.58 -32.57
N PRO A 348 -35.11 -25.66 -31.60
CA PRO A 348 -35.49 -24.27 -31.77
C PRO A 348 -34.48 -23.51 -32.66
N GLU A 349 -35.04 -22.72 -33.57
CA GLU A 349 -34.39 -21.96 -34.63
C GLU A 349 -33.88 -20.58 -34.12
N PRO A 350 -32.84 -19.97 -34.75
CA PRO A 350 -32.22 -18.73 -34.30
C PRO A 350 -33.02 -17.48 -34.72
N SER A 351 -33.11 -16.50 -33.81
CA SER A 351 -33.68 -15.18 -34.09
C SER A 351 -32.79 -14.35 -35.05
N ARG A 352 -33.22 -14.30 -36.31
CA ARG A 352 -33.29 -13.15 -37.24
C ARG A 352 -32.26 -12.01 -37.09
N GLN A 353 -31.28 -12.00 -38.00
CA GLN A 353 -30.57 -10.80 -38.46
C GLN A 353 -31.43 -10.00 -39.46
N THR A 354 -31.34 -8.67 -39.40
CA THR A 354 -31.94 -7.74 -40.38
C THR A 354 -30.86 -7.32 -41.40
N PRO A 355 -31.22 -7.07 -42.68
CA PRO A 355 -30.24 -7.05 -43.78
C PRO A 355 -29.41 -5.77 -43.88
N SER A 356 -28.18 -5.97 -44.35
CA SER A 356 -27.29 -4.99 -44.96
C SER A 356 -27.84 -4.49 -46.31
N THR A 357 -27.82 -3.17 -46.51
CA THR A 357 -27.89 -2.54 -47.85
C THR A 357 -26.79 -1.49 -48.01
N LYS A 358 -25.85 -1.78 -48.92
CA LYS A 358 -25.03 -0.86 -49.72
C LYS A 358 -24.92 -1.51 -51.12
N PRO A 359 -24.90 -0.76 -52.24
CA PRO A 359 -23.88 0.24 -52.62
C PRO A 359 -24.52 1.52 -53.25
N ASN A 360 -23.89 2.61 -53.72
CA ASN A 360 -22.54 2.98 -54.19
C ASN A 360 -22.35 4.55 -54.07
N PRO A 361 -21.40 5.27 -54.74
CA PRO A 361 -20.57 6.33 -54.16
C PRO A 361 -20.95 7.75 -54.68
N ASP A 362 -20.07 8.74 -54.47
CA ASP A 362 -20.16 10.17 -54.80
C ASP A 362 -21.00 11.03 -53.84
N ASP A 363 -20.31 11.79 -52.98
CA ASP A 363 -20.07 13.19 -53.31
C ASP A 363 -18.95 13.83 -52.44
N GLN A 364 -18.12 14.62 -53.10
CA GLN A 364 -17.00 15.35 -52.52
C GLN A 364 -17.45 16.68 -51.88
N LYS A 365 -16.56 17.24 -51.04
CA LYS A 365 -16.37 18.67 -50.72
C LYS A 365 -17.33 19.34 -49.70
N LYS A 366 -16.80 19.59 -48.48
CA LYS A 366 -16.27 20.91 -48.04
C LYS A 366 -15.95 20.86 -46.54
N LYS A 367 -14.66 20.92 -46.18
CA LYS A 367 -14.22 21.32 -44.83
C LYS A 367 -14.12 22.84 -44.81
N THR A 368 -14.99 23.49 -44.04
CA THR A 368 -14.86 24.91 -43.69
C THR A 368 -14.14 24.99 -42.35
N ILE A 369 -12.91 25.49 -42.38
CA ILE A 369 -12.14 25.91 -41.21
C ILE A 369 -12.64 27.31 -40.83
N ILE A 370 -13.18 27.47 -39.62
CA ILE A 370 -13.43 28.80 -39.04
C ILE A 370 -12.27 29.08 -38.07
N ILE A 371 -11.41 30.01 -38.46
CA ILE A 371 -10.49 30.71 -37.57
C ILE A 371 -11.29 31.88 -37.00
N ALA A 372 -11.53 31.88 -35.68
CA ALA A 372 -12.04 33.04 -34.95
C ALA A 372 -10.92 33.59 -34.05
N SER A 373 -10.75 34.90 -34.15
CA SER A 373 -9.68 35.76 -33.65
C SER A 373 -9.54 35.81 -32.12
N ALA A 374 -8.29 35.76 -31.66
CA ALA A 374 -7.88 35.98 -30.27
C ALA A 374 -7.52 37.45 -30.03
N SER A 375 -8.25 38.12 -29.15
CA SER A 375 -7.84 39.41 -28.55
C SER A 375 -8.57 39.66 -27.23
N ALA A 376 -8.25 38.85 -26.21
CA ALA A 376 -8.50 39.14 -24.78
C ALA A 376 -7.75 38.16 -23.86
N ALA A 377 -7.57 36.90 -24.28
CA ALA A 377 -6.96 35.85 -23.45
C ALA A 377 -5.41 35.97 -23.33
N GLY A 378 -4.73 36.53 -24.33
CA GLY A 378 -3.27 36.65 -24.32
C GLY A 378 -2.72 37.60 -23.25
N GLY A 379 -3.41 38.70 -22.99
CA GLY A 379 -2.99 39.68 -21.98
C GLY A 379 -3.08 39.11 -20.55
N LEU A 380 -4.11 38.32 -20.26
CA LEU A 380 -4.30 37.71 -18.95
C LEU A 380 -3.21 36.66 -18.66
N VAL A 381 -2.82 35.87 -19.65
CA VAL A 381 -1.76 34.85 -19.52
C VAL A 381 -0.40 35.50 -19.30
N VAL A 382 -0.09 36.59 -20.00
CA VAL A 382 1.17 37.34 -19.81
C VAL A 382 1.24 37.97 -18.42
N ILE A 383 0.14 38.52 -17.91
CA ILE A 383 0.08 39.09 -16.54
C ILE A 383 0.28 37.99 -15.49
N ILE A 384 -0.34 36.81 -15.66
CA ILE A 384 -0.15 35.68 -14.74
C ILE A 384 1.31 35.21 -14.76
N ILE A 385 1.94 35.10 -15.93
CA ILE A 385 3.35 34.71 -16.05
C ILE A 385 4.26 35.73 -15.35
N VAL A 386 4.02 37.03 -15.54
CA VAL A 386 4.80 38.09 -14.89
C VAL A 386 4.65 38.02 -13.36
N ILE A 387 3.43 37.81 -12.84
CA ILE A 387 3.19 37.67 -11.40
C ILE A 387 3.93 36.45 -10.86
N VAL A 388 3.85 35.30 -11.53
CA VAL A 388 4.56 34.07 -11.13
C VAL A 388 6.06 34.29 -11.11
N VAL A 389 6.63 34.92 -12.14
CA VAL A 389 8.07 35.22 -12.20
C VAL A 389 8.48 36.17 -11.07
N VAL A 390 7.72 37.24 -10.80
CA VAL A 390 8.00 38.16 -9.69
C VAL A 390 7.91 37.46 -8.33
N CYS A 391 6.94 36.58 -8.13
CA CYS A 391 6.83 35.78 -6.91
C CYS A 391 8.01 34.80 -6.73
N LEU A 392 8.46 34.17 -7.81
CA LEU A 392 9.62 33.26 -7.78
C LEU A 392 10.93 33.99 -7.52
N VAL A 393 11.13 35.17 -8.12
CA VAL A 393 12.32 36.02 -7.86
C VAL A 393 12.34 36.47 -6.40
N ARG A 394 11.22 36.98 -5.87
CA ARG A 394 11.13 37.37 -4.45
C ARG A 394 11.34 36.20 -3.49
N LYS A 395 10.86 35.01 -3.82
CA LYS A 395 11.11 33.80 -3.02
C LYS A 395 12.59 33.44 -3.00
N LYS A 396 13.29 33.58 -4.13
CA LYS A 396 14.73 33.31 -4.25
C LYS A 396 15.57 34.35 -3.50
N GLU A 397 15.21 35.63 -3.58
CA GLU A 397 15.85 36.71 -2.81
C GLU A 397 15.71 36.48 -1.31
N LYS A 398 14.50 36.14 -0.84
CA LYS A 398 14.26 35.83 0.59
C LYS A 398 15.01 34.58 1.06
N GLN A 399 15.17 33.57 0.20
CA GLN A 399 16.00 32.40 0.51
C GLN A 399 17.49 32.73 0.55
N SER A 400 17.97 33.67 -0.28
CA SER A 400 19.34 34.17 -0.26
C SER A 400 19.63 34.96 1.02
N GLU A 401 18.73 35.87 1.43
CA GLU A 401 18.86 36.60 2.69
C GLU A 401 18.90 35.67 3.91
N ILE A 402 18.06 34.63 3.92
CA ILE A 402 18.07 33.62 4.99
C ILE A 402 19.41 32.84 4.97
N HIS A 403 19.92 32.48 3.80
CA HIS A 403 21.20 31.79 3.67
C HIS A 403 22.39 32.65 4.16
N ASP A 404 22.43 33.93 3.77
CA ASP A 404 23.48 34.87 4.17
C ASP A 404 23.40 35.18 5.67
N THR A 405 22.20 35.30 6.24
CA THR A 405 21.99 35.48 7.68
C THR A 405 22.47 34.26 8.47
N MET A 406 22.26 33.04 7.96
CA MET A 406 22.74 31.82 8.60
C MET A 406 24.27 31.63 8.48
N MET A 407 24.89 32.11 7.40
CA MET A 407 26.35 32.07 7.22
C MET A 407 27.09 33.11 8.07
N THR A 408 26.42 34.16 8.54
CA THR A 408 27.00 35.18 9.42
C THR A 408 26.88 34.80 10.91
N LEU A 409 26.11 33.75 11.24
CA LEU A 409 25.85 33.25 12.59
C LEU A 409 26.63 31.96 12.95
N VAL A 410 27.58 31.55 12.09
CA VAL A 410 28.58 30.49 12.31
C VAL A 410 29.96 31.14 12.23
#